data_AF-A0A1Y2SQ85-F1
#
_entry.id   AF-A0A1Y2SQ85-F1
#
_cell.length_a   1.000
_cell.length_b   1.000
_cell.length_c   1.000
_cell.angle_alpha   90.00
_cell.angle_beta   90.00
_cell.angle_gamma   90.00
#
_symmetry.space_group_name_H-M   'P 1'
#
loop_
_entity.id
_entity.type
_entity.pdbx_description
1 polymer ?
#
loop_
_entity_poly.entity_id
_entity_poly.type
_entity_poly.pdbx_seq_one_letter_code
_entity_poly.pdbx_strand_id
1 'polypeptide(L)'
;MSNDVIDMANEIEKLQIKAAMELSNSWIIERLLLVNSIALYLLEKGDKEEAMAWMEGLLDWAEEDLLSEAKNNASDLGGWFNNRMENEVGTTKALEIIRSETPSAEKIKKSLEESGKKLAEYENMEPVAWQFECLDKESGHWWRNISDYKSDVDSIKYSVRNIIPLYRHPNK
;
A
#
# COMPACT_ATOMS: atom_id res chain seq x y z
N MET A 1 5.11 16.65 21.67
CA MET A 1 4.65 15.80 20.56
C MET A 1 3.17 16.06 20.39
N SER A 2 2.68 16.37 19.17
CA SER A 2 1.23 16.59 18.98
C SER A 2 0.47 15.28 19.14
N ASN A 3 -0.77 15.35 19.65
CA ASN A 3 -1.63 14.17 19.82
C ASN A 3 -1.80 13.39 18.51
N ASP A 4 -1.77 14.07 17.35
CA ASP A 4 -1.87 13.45 16.03
C ASP A 4 -0.79 12.39 15.74
N VAL A 5 0.43 12.58 16.25
CA VAL A 5 1.54 11.63 16.06
C VAL A 5 1.30 10.36 16.86
N ILE A 6 0.73 10.49 18.06
CA ILE A 6 0.40 9.36 18.94
C ILE A 6 -0.79 8.59 18.37
N ASP A 7 -1.84 9.29 17.92
CA ASP A 7 -3.03 8.67 17.33
C ASP A 7 -2.69 7.90 16.04
N MET A 8 -1.81 8.47 15.21
CA MET A 8 -1.29 7.81 14.02
C MET A 8 -0.49 6.54 14.35
N ALA A 9 0.40 6.60 15.32
CA ALA A 9 1.19 5.43 15.72
C ALA A 9 0.29 4.29 16.20
N ASN A 10 -0.75 4.60 16.98
CA ASN A 10 -1.74 3.62 17.44
C ASN A 10 -2.56 3.03 16.29
N GLU A 11 -2.98 3.84 15.30
CA GLU A 11 -3.68 3.34 14.12
C GLU A 11 -2.78 2.44 13.25
N ILE A 12 -1.50 2.76 13.12
CA ILE A 12 -0.53 1.93 12.40
C ILE A 12 -0.37 0.57 13.07
N GLU A 13 -0.21 0.53 14.40
CA GLU A 13 -0.09 -0.73 15.14
C GLU A 13 -1.34 -1.60 14.97
N LYS A 14 -2.54 -1.00 15.09
CA LYS A 14 -3.81 -1.71 14.83
C LYS A 14 -3.89 -2.26 13.42
N LEU A 15 -3.49 -1.48 12.40
CA LEU A 15 -3.46 -1.93 11.01
C LEU A 15 -2.48 -3.09 10.80
N GLN A 16 -1.30 -3.04 11.43
CA GLN A 16 -0.31 -4.11 11.35
C GLN A 16 -0.82 -5.42 11.97
N ILE A 17 -1.47 -5.34 13.13
CA ILE A 17 -2.09 -6.51 13.77
C ILE A 17 -3.16 -7.10 12.85
N LYS A 18 -4.07 -6.27 12.32
CA LYS A 18 -5.10 -6.72 11.37
C LYS A 18 -4.50 -7.33 10.11
N ALA A 19 -3.49 -6.70 9.52
CA ALA A 19 -2.80 -7.22 8.35
C ALA A 19 -2.13 -8.58 8.62
N ALA A 20 -1.55 -8.76 9.81
CA ALA A 20 -0.99 -10.04 10.22
C ALA A 20 -2.08 -11.12 10.38
N MET A 21 -3.24 -10.76 10.95
CA MET A 21 -4.40 -11.65 11.02
C MET A 21 -4.90 -12.05 9.62
N GLU A 22 -5.09 -11.10 8.72
CA GLU A 22 -5.52 -11.37 7.34
C GLU A 22 -4.51 -12.22 6.56
N LEU A 23 -3.21 -12.01 6.77
CA LEU A 23 -2.17 -12.86 6.20
C LEU A 23 -2.25 -14.29 6.74
N SER A 24 -2.43 -14.45 8.06
CA SER A 24 -2.63 -15.76 8.69
C SER A 24 -3.87 -16.46 8.13
N ASN A 25 -5.00 -15.75 8.04
CA ASN A 25 -6.23 -16.24 7.43
C ASN A 25 -6.02 -16.65 5.96
N SER A 26 -5.29 -15.85 5.19
CA SER A 26 -4.96 -16.16 3.79
C SER A 26 -4.15 -17.45 3.66
N TRP A 27 -3.21 -17.71 4.57
CA TRP A 27 -2.47 -18.99 4.60
C TRP A 27 -3.35 -20.17 4.99
N ILE A 28 -4.30 -19.98 5.91
CA ILE A 28 -5.31 -21.00 6.24
C ILE A 28 -6.14 -21.30 4.98
N ILE A 29 -6.63 -20.28 4.28
CA ILE A 29 -7.40 -20.42 3.04
C ILE A 29 -6.60 -21.16 1.96
N GLU A 30 -5.34 -20.79 1.73
CA GLU A 30 -4.48 -21.48 0.76
C GLU A 30 -4.33 -22.96 1.11
N ARG A 31 -4.13 -23.28 2.39
CA ARG A 31 -4.04 -24.66 2.86
C ARG A 31 -5.36 -25.41 2.67
N LEU A 32 -6.50 -24.79 2.99
CA LEU A 32 -7.83 -25.35 2.74
C LEU A 32 -8.01 -25.68 1.25
N LEU A 33 -7.63 -24.77 0.35
CA LEU A 33 -7.73 -24.95 -1.10
C LEU A 33 -6.84 -26.09 -1.60
N LEU A 34 -5.60 -26.18 -1.11
CA LEU A 34 -4.67 -27.25 -1.47
C LEU A 34 -5.18 -28.61 -0.99
N VAL A 35 -5.60 -28.72 0.26
CA VAL A 35 -6.13 -29.97 0.81
C VAL A 35 -7.40 -30.40 0.09
N ASN A 36 -8.33 -29.48 -0.17
CA ASN A 36 -9.52 -29.76 -0.97
C ASN A 36 -9.15 -30.28 -2.36
N SER A 37 -8.15 -29.69 -3.01
CA SER A 37 -7.67 -30.12 -4.33
C SER A 37 -7.08 -31.54 -4.29
N ILE A 38 -6.28 -31.84 -3.26
CA ILE A 38 -5.71 -33.17 -3.04
C ILE A 38 -6.82 -34.20 -2.79
N ALA A 39 -7.75 -33.90 -1.88
CA ALA A 39 -8.85 -34.79 -1.54
C ALA A 39 -9.75 -35.08 -2.76
N LEU A 40 -10.08 -34.05 -3.56
CA LEU A 40 -10.82 -34.22 -4.80
C LEU A 40 -10.09 -35.13 -5.78
N TYR A 41 -8.79 -34.92 -5.99
CA TYR A 41 -7.97 -35.78 -6.85
C TYR A 41 -7.94 -37.24 -6.38
N LEU A 42 -7.80 -37.48 -5.07
CA LEU A 42 -7.80 -38.83 -4.49
C LEU A 42 -9.16 -39.51 -4.63
N LEU A 43 -10.25 -38.76 -4.42
CA LEU A 43 -11.62 -39.24 -4.65
C LEU A 43 -11.83 -39.64 -6.11
N GLU A 44 -11.34 -38.87 -7.08
CA GLU A 44 -11.38 -39.23 -8.50
C GLU A 44 -10.59 -40.52 -8.81
N LYS A 45 -9.55 -40.84 -8.03
CA LYS A 45 -8.80 -42.09 -8.12
C LYS A 45 -9.43 -43.25 -7.35
N GLY A 46 -10.50 -43.00 -6.60
CA GLY A 46 -11.15 -43.99 -5.75
C GLY A 46 -10.45 -44.22 -4.41
N ASP A 47 -9.43 -43.42 -4.08
CA ASP A 47 -8.71 -43.51 -2.81
C ASP A 47 -9.41 -42.68 -1.72
N LYS A 48 -10.54 -43.21 -1.24
CA LYS A 48 -11.38 -42.53 -0.25
C LYS A 48 -10.70 -42.40 1.10
N GLU A 49 -9.90 -43.38 1.50
CA GLU A 49 -9.27 -43.42 2.83
C GLU A 49 -8.22 -42.30 2.95
N GLU A 50 -7.33 -42.18 1.96
CA GLU A 50 -6.35 -41.10 1.93
C GLU A 50 -7.04 -39.73 1.79
N ALA A 51 -8.08 -39.61 0.96
CA ALA A 51 -8.84 -38.37 0.84
C ALA A 51 -9.45 -37.91 2.18
N MET A 52 -9.99 -38.85 2.97
CA MET A 52 -10.52 -38.55 4.30
C MET A 52 -9.41 -38.14 5.26
N ALA A 53 -8.26 -38.82 5.24
CA ALA A 53 -7.12 -38.47 6.10
C ALA A 53 -6.63 -37.03 5.86
N TRP A 54 -6.54 -36.62 4.60
CA TRP A 54 -6.20 -35.23 4.25
C TRP A 54 -7.22 -34.21 4.77
N MET A 55 -8.52 -34.50 4.63
CA MET A 55 -9.61 -33.60 5.08
C MET A 55 -9.72 -33.54 6.61
N GLU A 56 -9.53 -34.65 7.32
CA GLU A 56 -9.55 -34.68 8.78
C GLU A 56 -8.34 -33.93 9.36
N GLY A 57 -7.15 -34.17 8.80
CA GLY A 57 -5.94 -33.46 9.21
C GLY A 57 -5.97 -31.95 8.96
N LEU A 58 -6.91 -31.43 8.16
CA LEU A 58 -7.14 -30.01 7.95
C LEU A 58 -7.95 -29.37 9.08
N LEU A 59 -8.93 -30.10 9.61
CA LEU A 59 -9.82 -29.61 10.66
C LEU A 59 -9.09 -29.39 11.99
N ASP A 60 -8.03 -30.15 12.24
CA ASP A 60 -7.15 -29.98 13.40
C ASP A 60 -6.52 -28.57 13.49
N TRP A 61 -6.44 -27.84 12.37
CA TRP A 61 -5.84 -26.50 12.29
C TRP A 61 -6.85 -25.36 12.40
N ALA A 62 -8.14 -25.65 12.20
CA ALA A 62 -9.15 -24.61 12.06
C ALA A 62 -9.48 -23.93 13.39
N GLU A 63 -8.99 -24.43 14.53
CA GLU A 63 -9.31 -23.98 15.91
C GLU A 63 -10.83 -23.90 16.20
N GLU A 64 -11.66 -24.42 15.30
CA GLU A 64 -13.13 -24.42 15.34
C GLU A 64 -13.66 -25.83 15.07
N ASP A 65 -14.68 -26.26 15.82
CA ASP A 65 -15.32 -27.57 15.67
C ASP A 65 -16.38 -27.57 14.55
N LEU A 66 -15.94 -27.25 13.34
CA LEU A 66 -16.79 -27.19 12.15
C LEU A 66 -17.43 -28.54 11.82
N LEU A 67 -16.76 -29.64 12.16
CA LEU A 67 -17.25 -30.98 11.90
C LEU A 67 -18.48 -31.30 12.76
N SER A 68 -18.43 -31.00 14.06
CA SER A 68 -19.59 -31.21 14.94
C SER A 68 -20.74 -30.28 14.58
N GLU A 69 -20.48 -29.03 14.21
CA GLU A 69 -21.52 -28.11 13.73
C GLU A 69 -22.21 -28.64 12.47
N ALA A 70 -21.44 -29.10 11.48
CA ALA A 70 -22.00 -29.68 10.25
C ALA A 70 -22.84 -30.93 10.56
N LYS A 71 -22.39 -31.80 11.48
CA LYS A 71 -23.16 -32.98 11.92
C LYS A 71 -24.48 -32.59 12.59
N ASN A 72 -24.47 -31.57 13.45
CA ASN A 72 -25.67 -31.06 14.11
C ASN A 72 -26.67 -30.45 13.12
N ASN A 73 -26.21 -30.01 11.95
CA ASN A 73 -27.03 -29.43 10.88
C ASN A 73 -27.18 -30.37 9.67
N ALA A 74 -26.93 -31.68 9.82
CA ALA A 74 -26.91 -32.63 8.71
C ALA A 74 -28.24 -32.71 7.91
N SER A 75 -29.36 -32.35 8.52
CA SER A 75 -30.67 -32.31 7.83
C SER A 75 -30.79 -31.18 6.81
N ASP A 76 -30.00 -30.11 6.94
CA ASP A 76 -29.98 -28.96 6.03
C ASP A 76 -28.62 -28.25 6.03
N LEU A 77 -27.60 -28.91 5.48
CA LEU A 77 -26.26 -28.34 5.34
C LEU A 77 -26.24 -27.09 4.46
N GLY A 78 -27.12 -27.02 3.45
CA GLY A 78 -27.20 -25.87 2.55
C GLY A 78 -27.73 -24.63 3.28
N GLY A 79 -28.79 -24.77 4.06
CA GLY A 79 -29.32 -23.70 4.91
C GLY A 79 -28.31 -23.25 5.97
N TRP A 80 -27.65 -24.19 6.65
CA TRP A 80 -26.58 -23.86 7.61
C TRP A 80 -25.44 -23.06 6.96
N PHE A 81 -24.94 -23.51 5.80
CA PHE A 81 -23.90 -22.80 5.06
C PHE A 81 -24.38 -21.38 4.71
N ASN A 82 -25.54 -21.24 4.08
CA ASN A 82 -26.07 -19.92 3.69
C ASN A 82 -26.23 -18.98 4.88
N ASN A 83 -26.69 -19.47 6.03
CA ASN A 83 -26.81 -18.68 7.26
C ASN A 83 -25.45 -18.20 7.77
N ARG A 84 -24.41 -19.06 7.70
CA ARG A 84 -23.04 -18.69 8.09
C ARG A 84 -22.47 -17.60 7.18
N MET A 85 -22.83 -17.65 5.90
CA MET A 85 -22.36 -16.72 4.87
C MET A 85 -23.19 -15.42 4.78
N GLU A 86 -24.33 -15.32 5.47
CA GLU A 86 -25.33 -14.25 5.28
C GLU A 86 -24.75 -12.84 5.45
N ASN A 87 -23.75 -12.68 6.32
CA ASN A 87 -23.13 -11.40 6.64
C ASN A 87 -21.72 -11.23 6.08
N GLU A 88 -21.29 -12.10 5.16
CA GLU A 88 -19.99 -11.94 4.53
C GLU A 88 -19.93 -10.64 3.72
N VAL A 89 -18.83 -9.92 3.90
CA VAL A 89 -18.57 -8.66 3.21
C VAL A 89 -17.54 -8.87 2.12
N GLY A 90 -17.87 -8.45 0.90
CA GLY A 90 -16.89 -8.43 -0.19
C GLY A 90 -15.74 -7.46 0.07
N THR A 91 -14.65 -7.60 -0.67
CA THR A 91 -13.40 -6.83 -0.51
C THR A 91 -13.63 -5.31 -0.48
N THR A 92 -14.50 -4.79 -1.35
CA THR A 92 -14.82 -3.35 -1.37
C THR A 92 -15.43 -2.87 -0.05
N LYS A 93 -16.34 -3.66 0.54
CA LYS A 93 -17.01 -3.28 1.78
C LYS A 93 -16.07 -3.42 2.99
N ALA A 94 -15.26 -4.48 3.01
CA ALA A 94 -14.21 -4.63 4.02
C ALA A 94 -13.23 -3.44 4.00
N LEU A 95 -12.83 -2.98 2.80
CA LEU A 95 -11.95 -1.82 2.65
C LEU A 95 -12.59 -0.51 3.16
N GLU A 96 -13.88 -0.29 2.91
CA GLU A 96 -14.61 0.86 3.48
C GLU A 96 -14.58 0.84 5.02
N ILE A 97 -14.83 -0.33 5.62
CA ILE A 97 -14.82 -0.50 7.07
C ILE A 97 -13.42 -0.18 7.63
N ILE A 98 -12.36 -0.78 7.06
CA ILE A 98 -10.98 -0.52 7.49
C ILE A 98 -10.66 0.97 7.42
N ARG A 99 -10.97 1.64 6.31
CA ARG A 99 -10.74 3.08 6.15
C ARG A 99 -11.50 3.92 7.18
N SER A 100 -12.72 3.52 7.53
CA SER A 100 -13.52 4.21 8.54
C SER A 100 -12.95 4.04 9.96
N GLU A 101 -12.28 2.93 10.23
CA GLU A 101 -11.66 2.63 11.53
C GLU A 101 -10.25 3.24 11.67
N THR A 102 -9.63 3.66 10.57
CA THR A 102 -8.29 4.28 10.55
C THR A 102 -8.31 5.66 9.87
N PRO A 103 -9.02 6.64 10.45
CA PRO A 103 -9.18 7.96 9.85
C PRO A 103 -7.87 8.77 9.77
N SER A 104 -6.94 8.59 10.71
CA SER A 104 -5.65 9.27 10.68
C SER A 104 -4.78 8.75 9.54
N ALA A 105 -4.76 7.44 9.32
CA ALA A 105 -4.08 6.81 8.18
C ALA A 105 -4.60 7.37 6.84
N GLU A 106 -5.92 7.49 6.67
CA GLU A 106 -6.52 8.01 5.43
C GLU A 106 -6.24 9.51 5.24
N LYS A 107 -6.19 10.30 6.32
CA LYS A 107 -5.82 11.72 6.26
C LYS A 107 -4.38 11.91 5.79
N ILE A 108 -3.43 11.11 6.30
CA ILE A 108 -2.02 11.16 5.89
C ILE A 108 -1.89 10.75 4.42
N LYS A 109 -2.54 9.65 4.03
CA LYS A 109 -2.54 9.19 2.64
C LYS A 109 -2.96 10.30 1.69
N LYS A 110 -4.09 10.98 1.96
CA LYS A 110 -4.53 12.14 1.15
C LYS A 110 -3.50 13.27 1.14
N SER A 111 -2.93 13.60 2.30
CA SER A 111 -1.87 14.62 2.37
C SER A 111 -0.62 14.25 1.57
N LEU A 112 -0.23 12.98 1.54
CA LEU A 112 0.90 12.48 0.75
C LEU A 112 0.59 12.49 -0.74
N GLU A 113 -0.63 12.10 -1.14
CA GLU A 113 -1.09 12.18 -2.54
C GLU A 113 -1.09 13.63 -3.04
N GLU A 114 -1.56 14.58 -2.24
CA GLU A 114 -1.52 16.01 -2.55
C GLU A 114 -0.08 16.54 -2.65
N SER A 115 0.80 16.18 -1.71
CA SER A 115 2.22 16.52 -1.77
C SER A 115 2.90 15.91 -3.00
N GLY A 116 2.59 14.66 -3.33
CA GLY A 116 3.10 13.97 -4.51
C GLY A 116 2.68 14.67 -5.81
N LYS A 117 1.43 15.12 -5.91
CA LYS A 117 0.97 15.94 -7.05
C LYS A 117 1.73 17.25 -7.17
N LYS A 118 1.93 17.96 -6.05
CA LYS A 118 2.73 19.21 -6.04
C LYS A 118 4.18 18.96 -6.45
N LEU A 119 4.80 17.89 -5.97
CA LEU A 119 6.16 17.52 -6.38
C LEU A 119 6.24 17.22 -7.87
N ALA A 120 5.28 16.47 -8.43
CA ALA A 120 5.22 16.22 -9.85
C ALA A 120 5.02 17.50 -10.67
N GLU A 121 4.28 18.50 -10.16
CA GLU A 121 4.21 19.83 -10.78
C GLU A 121 5.59 20.50 -10.79
N TYR A 122 6.33 20.46 -9.67
CA TYR A 122 7.69 21.04 -9.57
C TYR A 122 8.71 20.34 -10.48
N GLU A 123 8.69 19.02 -10.59
CA GLU A 123 9.62 18.26 -11.45
C GLU A 123 9.43 18.56 -12.94
N ASN A 124 8.23 18.96 -13.34
CA ASN A 124 7.90 19.32 -14.72
C ASN A 124 8.03 20.83 -15.00
N MET A 125 8.54 21.62 -14.05
CA MET A 125 8.75 23.05 -14.29
C MET A 125 10.05 23.29 -15.05
N GLU A 126 9.97 24.09 -16.11
CA GLU A 126 11.16 24.68 -16.70
C GLU A 126 11.67 25.82 -15.80
N PRO A 127 13.00 25.96 -15.61
CA PRO A 127 13.56 27.12 -14.93
C PRO A 127 13.15 28.40 -15.67
N VAL A 128 12.72 29.41 -14.92
CA VAL A 128 12.38 30.74 -15.47
C VAL A 128 13.57 31.68 -15.48
N ALA A 129 14.59 31.37 -14.68
CA ALA A 129 15.85 32.09 -14.61
C ALA A 129 16.96 31.19 -14.06
N TRP A 130 18.20 31.65 -14.13
CA TRP A 130 19.39 30.98 -13.61
C TRP A 130 20.21 31.97 -12.80
N GLN A 131 20.44 31.64 -11.54
CA GLN A 131 21.44 32.31 -10.72
C GLN A 131 22.79 31.63 -10.95
N PHE A 132 23.85 32.41 -11.13
CA PHE A 132 25.20 31.87 -11.28
C PHE A 132 26.22 32.90 -10.80
N GLU A 133 27.45 32.45 -10.57
CA GLU A 133 28.59 33.33 -10.37
C GLU A 133 29.42 33.35 -11.64
N CYS A 134 29.84 34.54 -12.10
CA CYS A 134 30.77 34.67 -13.20
C CYS A 134 32.06 35.39 -12.76
N LEU A 135 33.17 34.97 -13.35
CA LEU A 135 34.49 35.54 -13.11
C LEU A 135 34.69 36.78 -13.98
N ASP A 136 35.02 37.89 -13.33
CA ASP A 136 35.68 39.00 -14.01
C ASP A 136 37.11 38.60 -14.38
N LYS A 137 37.43 38.61 -15.66
CA LYS A 137 38.79 38.30 -16.11
C LYS A 137 39.77 39.44 -15.85
N GLU A 138 39.28 40.67 -15.70
CA GLU A 138 40.13 41.85 -15.48
C GLU A 138 40.45 42.02 -13.99
N SER A 139 39.45 41.89 -13.11
CA SER A 139 39.64 42.03 -11.66
C SER A 139 39.90 40.72 -10.92
N GLY A 140 39.63 39.56 -11.54
CA GLY A 140 39.76 38.24 -10.90
C GLY A 140 38.68 37.94 -9.85
N HIS A 141 37.70 38.84 -9.67
CA HIS A 141 36.62 38.69 -8.71
C HIS A 141 35.43 37.91 -9.29
N TRP A 142 34.79 37.12 -8.43
CA TRP A 142 33.51 36.48 -8.74
C TRP A 142 32.37 37.37 -8.24
N TRP A 143 31.37 37.59 -9.09
CA TRP A 143 30.12 38.22 -8.66
C TRP A 143 28.91 37.37 -9.06
N ARG A 144 27.83 37.56 -8.32
CA ARG A 144 26.56 36.86 -8.52
C ARG A 144 25.72 37.57 -9.58
N ASN A 145 25.19 36.80 -10.53
CA ASN A 145 24.27 37.25 -11.56
C ASN A 145 23.01 36.38 -11.58
N ILE A 146 21.94 36.94 -12.14
CA ILE A 146 20.69 36.24 -12.44
C ILE A 146 20.32 36.59 -13.88
N SER A 147 20.00 35.60 -14.71
CA SER A 147 19.52 35.80 -16.08
C SER A 147 18.31 34.92 -16.37
N ASP A 148 17.38 35.43 -17.17
CA ASP A 148 16.22 34.70 -17.69
C ASP A 148 16.58 33.87 -18.95
N TYR A 149 17.85 33.87 -19.37
CA TYR A 149 18.33 33.15 -20.55
C TYR A 149 19.38 32.09 -20.18
N LYS A 150 19.07 30.83 -20.44
CA LYS A 150 20.01 29.70 -20.23
C LYS A 150 21.33 29.88 -21.00
N SER A 151 21.26 30.52 -22.17
CA SER A 151 22.44 30.77 -23.01
C SER A 151 23.51 31.62 -22.33
N ASP A 152 23.16 32.44 -21.34
CA ASP A 152 24.15 33.26 -20.61
C ASP A 152 25.00 32.41 -19.67
N VAL A 153 24.44 31.30 -19.19
CA VAL A 153 25.12 30.29 -18.38
C VAL A 153 25.93 29.34 -19.25
N ASP A 154 25.39 28.96 -20.41
CA ASP A 154 26.07 28.07 -21.35
C ASP A 154 27.15 28.82 -22.19
N SER A 155 27.26 30.14 -22.01
CA SER A 155 28.18 30.98 -22.77
C SER A 155 29.64 30.70 -22.43
N ILE A 156 30.38 30.21 -23.41
CA ILE A 156 31.85 29.98 -23.35
C ILE A 156 32.63 31.28 -23.04
N LYS A 157 32.00 32.46 -23.20
CA LYS A 157 32.63 33.76 -22.97
C LYS A 157 33.01 33.99 -21.51
N TYR A 158 32.23 33.46 -20.58
CA TYR A 158 32.41 33.64 -19.13
C TYR A 158 32.82 32.32 -18.47
N SER A 159 33.73 32.39 -17.49
CA SER A 159 33.90 31.30 -16.56
C SER A 159 32.80 31.40 -15.52
N VAL A 160 31.85 30.47 -15.55
CA VAL A 160 30.69 30.43 -14.65
C VAL A 160 30.75 29.24 -13.70
N ARG A 161 30.19 29.40 -12.49
CA ARG A 161 30.05 28.35 -11.47
C ARG A 161 28.83 28.58 -10.59
N ASN A 162 28.54 27.64 -9.69
CA ASN A 162 27.43 27.74 -8.73
C ASN A 162 26.08 28.05 -9.41
N ILE A 163 25.79 27.32 -10.49
CA ILE A 163 24.58 27.50 -11.29
C ILE A 163 23.39 26.91 -10.54
N ILE A 164 22.40 27.75 -10.26
CA ILE A 164 21.17 27.39 -9.56
C ILE A 164 19.99 27.77 -10.46
N PRO A 165 19.24 26.80 -11.01
CA PRO A 165 18.00 27.09 -11.71
C PRO A 165 16.98 27.67 -10.73
N LEU A 166 16.29 28.73 -11.16
CA LEU A 166 15.24 29.41 -10.41
C LEU A 166 13.91 29.09 -11.06
N TYR A 167 12.96 28.60 -10.27
CA TYR A 167 11.62 28.24 -10.71
C TYR A 167 10.62 29.26 -10.18
N ARG A 168 9.60 29.59 -10.98
CA ARG A 168 8.45 30.36 -10.48
C ARG A 168 7.55 29.42 -9.69
N HIS A 169 7.05 29.86 -8.54
CA HIS A 169 6.09 29.04 -7.79
C HIS A 169 4.80 28.88 -8.63
N PRO A 170 4.23 27.66 -8.79
CA PRO A 170 3.08 27.42 -9.67
C PRO A 170 1.85 28.28 -9.39
N ASN A 171 1.70 28.72 -8.14
CA ASN A 171 0.52 29.45 -7.64
C ASN A 171 0.78 30.93 -7.29
N LYS A 172 1.78 31.59 -7.92
CA LYS A 172 2.04 33.03 -7.73
C LYS A 172 2.40 33.74 -9.03
#